data_AF-A0A916U7Q0-F1
#
_entry.id   AF-A0A916U7Q0-F1
#
_cell.length_a   1.000
_cell.length_b   1.000
_cell.length_c   1.000
_cell.angle_alpha   90.00
_cell.angle_beta   90.00
_cell.angle_gamma   90.00
#
_symmetry.space_group_name_H-M   'P 1'
#
loop_
_entity.id
_entity.type
_entity.pdbx_description
1 polymer ?
#
loop_
_entity_poly.entity_id
_entity_poly.type
_entity_poly.pdbx_seq_one_letter_code
_entity_poly.pdbx_strand_id
1 'polypeptide(L)'
;MASKNQKIHGIIHTAAAACAGVGGGLAQVPGSDAAVIVPLQTAMISAIAAEHGVTLTKAAAADILLTFAATTGGRWISQVLVGWVPGVGNVINASTAAAITEAVGWAANTYFSKNTTDVPVA
;
A
#
# COMPACT_ATOMS: atom_id res chain seq x y z
N MET A 1 22.85 -12.48 6.67
CA MET A 1 21.53 -11.95 7.08
C MET A 1 21.18 -10.79 6.16
N ALA A 2 19.94 -10.67 5.68
CA ALA A 2 19.57 -9.58 4.75
C ALA A 2 19.61 -8.21 5.44
N SER A 3 20.01 -7.16 4.71
CA SER A 3 19.98 -5.79 5.22
C SER A 3 18.54 -5.30 5.44
N LYS A 4 18.36 -4.32 6.31
CA LYS A 4 17.05 -3.68 6.57
C LYS A 4 16.35 -3.23 5.28
N ASN A 5 17.09 -2.59 4.37
CA ASN A 5 16.55 -2.13 3.08
C ASN A 5 16.08 -3.29 2.20
N GLN A 6 16.80 -4.42 2.21
CA GLN A 6 16.39 -5.61 1.45
C GLN A 6 15.10 -6.23 2.00
N LYS A 7 14.95 -6.27 3.33
CA LYS A 7 13.72 -6.77 3.97
C LYS A 7 12.53 -5.87 3.68
N ILE A 8 12.70 -4.55 3.82
CA ILE A 8 11.66 -3.56 3.53
C ILE A 8 11.25 -3.64 2.07
N HIS A 9 12.20 -3.70 1.14
CA HIS A 9 11.91 -3.91 -0.29
C HIS A 9 11.09 -5.19 -0.51
N GLY A 10 11.47 -6.31 0.12
CA GLY A 10 10.71 -7.56 0.02
C GLY A 10 9.28 -7.45 0.55
N ILE A 11 9.07 -6.78 1.69
CA ILE A 11 7.73 -6.52 2.25
C ILE A 11 6.88 -5.70 1.28
N ILE A 12 7.44 -4.62 0.73
CA ILE A 12 6.73 -3.73 -0.19
C ILE A 12 6.38 -4.49 -1.48
N HIS A 13 7.35 -5.17 -2.07
CA HIS A 13 7.17 -5.84 -3.36
C HIS A 13 6.17 -7.00 -3.29
N THR A 14 6.18 -7.77 -2.19
CA THR A 14 5.22 -8.87 -1.98
C THR A 14 3.80 -8.35 -1.78
N ALA A 15 3.61 -7.29 -1.00
CA ALA A 15 2.31 -6.65 -0.83
C ALA A 15 1.82 -6.04 -2.15
N ALA A 16 2.71 -5.43 -2.94
CA ALA A 16 2.39 -4.87 -4.25
C ALA A 16 1.94 -5.95 -5.24
N ALA A 17 2.65 -7.08 -5.31
CA ALA A 17 2.26 -8.22 -6.13
C ALA A 17 0.90 -8.80 -5.71
N ALA A 18 0.63 -8.89 -4.41
CA ALA A 18 -0.68 -9.33 -3.91
C ALA A 18 -1.80 -8.34 -4.31
N CYS A 19 -1.59 -7.04 -4.14
CA CYS A 19 -2.55 -6.01 -4.54
C CYS A 19 -2.74 -5.98 -6.06
N ALA A 20 -1.71 -6.25 -6.86
CA ALA A 20 -1.81 -6.38 -8.31
C ALA A 20 -2.75 -7.52 -8.71
N GLY A 21 -2.62 -8.68 -8.04
CA GLY A 21 -3.51 -9.82 -8.25
C GLY A 21 -4.96 -9.49 -7.91
N VAL A 22 -5.20 -8.80 -6.79
CA VAL A 22 -6.54 -8.37 -6.37
C VAL A 22 -7.12 -7.35 -7.36
N GLY A 23 -6.37 -6.28 -7.69
CA GLY A 23 -6.81 -5.23 -8.60
C GLY A 23 -7.07 -5.74 -10.02
N GLY A 24 -6.25 -6.67 -10.52
CA GLY A 24 -6.48 -7.32 -11.81
C GLY A 24 -7.67 -8.28 -11.82
N GLY A 25 -7.86 -9.04 -10.73
CA GLY A 25 -8.96 -10.00 -10.60
C GLY A 25 -10.33 -9.35 -10.35
N LEU A 26 -10.36 -8.16 -9.77
CA LEU A 26 -11.58 -7.43 -9.40
C LEU A 26 -11.83 -6.17 -10.22
N ALA A 27 -11.05 -5.94 -11.28
CA ALA A 27 -11.05 -4.76 -12.14
C ALA A 27 -12.42 -4.34 -12.72
N GLN A 28 -13.39 -5.24 -12.77
CA GLN A 28 -14.72 -5.00 -13.37
C GLN A 28 -15.74 -4.40 -12.40
N VAL A 29 -15.43 -4.35 -11.10
CA VAL A 29 -16.33 -3.79 -10.08
C VAL A 29 -15.58 -2.69 -9.31
N PRO A 30 -15.87 -1.40 -9.58
CA PRO A 30 -15.18 -0.29 -8.93
C PRO A 30 -15.23 -0.39 -7.40
N GLY A 31 -14.07 -0.28 -6.76
CA GLY A 31 -13.92 -0.28 -5.30
C GLY A 31 -14.15 -1.63 -4.61
N SER A 32 -14.46 -2.70 -5.34
CA SER A 32 -14.65 -4.05 -4.76
C SER A 32 -13.37 -4.65 -4.17
N ASP A 33 -12.22 -4.20 -4.64
CA ASP A 33 -10.89 -4.57 -4.19
C ASP A 33 -10.47 -3.94 -2.86
N ALA A 34 -11.10 -2.82 -2.48
CA ALA A 34 -10.75 -2.07 -1.27
C ALA A 34 -10.83 -2.92 0.01
N ALA A 35 -11.82 -3.82 0.09
CA ALA A 35 -12.00 -4.70 1.25
C ALA A 35 -10.82 -5.66 1.47
N VAL A 36 -10.01 -5.92 0.43
CA VAL A 36 -8.84 -6.80 0.49
C VAL A 36 -7.53 -6.01 0.45
N ILE A 37 -7.45 -4.98 -0.39
CA ILE A 37 -6.24 -4.14 -0.55
C ILE A 37 -5.92 -3.36 0.74
N VAL A 38 -6.93 -2.76 1.39
CA VAL A 38 -6.70 -1.96 2.61
C VAL A 38 -6.09 -2.79 3.74
N PRO A 39 -6.59 -4.00 4.07
CA PRO A 39 -5.92 -4.88 5.02
C PRO A 39 -4.49 -5.26 4.63
N LEU A 40 -4.22 -5.56 3.35
CA LEU A 40 -2.88 -5.90 2.86
C LEU A 40 -1.89 -4.74 3.06
N GLN A 41 -2.28 -3.52 2.69
CA GLN A 41 -1.45 -2.33 2.86
C GLN A 41 -1.26 -1.97 4.35
N THR A 42 -2.28 -2.19 5.19
CA THR A 42 -2.16 -1.99 6.65
C THR A 42 -1.13 -2.95 7.26
N ALA A 43 -1.18 -4.24 6.90
CA ALA A 43 -0.20 -5.23 7.35
C ALA A 43 1.21 -4.91 6.85
N MET A 44 1.34 -4.47 5.60
CA MET A 44 2.61 -4.00 5.02
C MET A 44 3.21 -2.85 5.84
N ILE A 45 2.42 -1.83 6.19
CA ILE A 45 2.88 -0.69 7.00
C ILE A 45 3.35 -1.15 8.38
N SER A 46 2.61 -2.03 9.05
CA SER A 46 3.02 -2.60 10.34
C SER A 46 4.34 -3.37 10.24
N ALA A 47 4.54 -4.15 9.17
CA ALA A 47 5.78 -4.89 8.96
C ALA A 47 6.99 -3.97 8.68
N ILE A 48 6.79 -2.89 7.92
CA ILE A 48 7.83 -1.87 7.70
C ILE A 48 8.19 -1.19 9.02
N ALA A 49 7.18 -0.81 9.83
CA ALA A 49 7.40 -0.18 11.13
C ALA A 49 8.24 -1.07 12.07
N ALA A 50 7.98 -2.38 12.08
CA ALA A 50 8.75 -3.33 12.86
C ALA A 50 10.24 -3.37 12.45
N GLU A 51 10.58 -3.24 11.17
CA GLU A 51 11.98 -3.12 10.71
C GLU A 51 12.64 -1.79 11.13
N HIS A 52 11.84 -0.79 11.51
CA HIS A 52 12.30 0.45 12.15
C HIS A 52 12.29 0.40 13.67
N GLY A 53 11.91 -0.73 14.29
CA GLY A 53 11.80 -0.85 15.74
C GLY A 53 10.57 -0.15 16.34
N VAL A 54 9.58 0.16 15.50
CA VAL A 54 8.33 0.82 15.90
C VAL A 54 7.20 -0.20 15.99
N THR A 55 6.55 -0.29 17.14
CA THR A 55 5.34 -1.10 17.33
C THR A 55 4.12 -0.26 17.02
N LEU A 56 3.29 -0.71 16.08
CA LEU A 56 2.04 -0.04 15.73
C LEU A 56 0.82 -0.87 16.13
N THR A 57 -0.21 -0.20 16.60
CA THR A 57 -1.55 -0.79 16.60
C THR A 57 -2.08 -0.86 15.17
N LYS A 58 -3.05 -1.75 14.93
CA LYS A 58 -3.72 -1.85 13.62
C LYS A 58 -4.40 -0.53 13.24
N ALA A 59 -4.96 0.18 14.22
CA ALA A 59 -5.59 1.49 14.02
C ALA A 59 -4.55 2.53 13.57
N ALA A 60 -3.39 2.62 14.25
CA ALA A 60 -2.34 3.54 13.86
C ALA A 60 -1.79 3.27 12.45
N ALA A 61 -1.62 1.99 12.09
CA ALA A 61 -1.22 1.62 10.72
C ALA A 61 -2.28 2.02 9.68
N ALA A 62 -3.57 1.88 10.01
CA ALA A 62 -4.67 2.30 9.15
C ALA A 62 -4.76 3.84 9.02
N ASP A 63 -4.48 4.60 10.08
CA ASP A 63 -4.46 6.06 10.05
C ASP A 63 -3.31 6.60 9.19
N ILE A 64 -2.13 5.97 9.28
CA ILE A 64 -0.99 6.27 8.41
C ILE A 64 -1.35 5.98 6.95
N LEU A 65 -1.98 4.81 6.69
CA LEU A 65 -2.48 4.48 5.36
C LEU A 65 -3.49 5.51 4.87
N LEU A 66 -4.45 5.92 5.70
CA LEU A 66 -5.46 6.92 5.37
C LEU A 66 -4.82 8.27 5.05
N THR A 67 -3.78 8.66 5.78
CA THR A 67 -3.01 9.88 5.49
C THR A 67 -2.34 9.83 4.12
N PHE A 68 -1.72 8.69 3.77
CA PHE A 68 -1.14 8.47 2.45
C PHE A 68 -2.22 8.41 1.35
N ALA A 69 -3.35 7.78 1.64
CA ALA A 69 -4.49 7.71 0.73
C ALA A 69 -5.16 9.08 0.53
N ALA A 70 -5.24 9.93 1.54
CA ALA A 70 -5.80 11.29 1.41
C ALA A 70 -4.89 12.20 0.58
N THR A 71 -3.57 12.10 0.78
CA THR A 71 -2.57 12.86 0.01
C THR A 71 -2.46 12.39 -1.45
N THR A 72 -2.79 11.13 -1.72
CA THR A 72 -2.65 10.50 -3.04
C THR A 72 -4.01 10.48 -3.78
N GLY A 73 -5.10 10.13 -3.11
CA GLY A 73 -6.37 9.64 -3.67
C GLY A 73 -7.20 10.63 -4.48
N GLY A 74 -7.07 11.95 -4.26
CA GLY A 74 -7.82 12.96 -5.02
C GLY A 74 -7.53 12.96 -6.53
N ARG A 75 -6.31 12.56 -6.94
CA ARG A 75 -5.90 12.50 -8.36
C ARG A 75 -6.10 11.14 -9.03
N TRP A 76 -6.26 10.06 -8.26
CA TRP A 76 -6.28 8.70 -8.83
C TRP A 76 -7.69 8.15 -9.05
N ILE A 77 -8.66 8.59 -8.26
CA ILE A 77 -10.09 8.27 -8.49
C ILE A 77 -10.53 8.66 -9.91
N SER A 78 -9.98 9.76 -10.46
CA SER A 78 -10.28 10.21 -11.82
C SER A 78 -9.58 9.39 -12.92
N GLN A 79 -8.47 8.69 -12.63
CA GLN A 79 -7.73 7.89 -13.61
C GLN A 79 -8.29 6.46 -13.75
N VAL A 80 -8.91 5.91 -12.69
CA VAL A 80 -9.56 4.59 -12.70
C VAL A 80 -10.78 4.54 -13.63
N LEU A 81 -11.47 5.66 -13.85
CA LEU A 81 -12.66 5.73 -14.70
C LEU A 81 -12.38 5.58 -16.21
N VAL A 82 -11.13 5.76 -16.66
CA VAL A 82 -10.74 5.67 -18.09
C VAL A 82 -10.49 4.21 -18.53
N GLY A 83 -10.42 3.25 -17.60
CA GLY A 83 -9.96 1.87 -17.85
C GLY A 83 -11.00 0.81 -18.24
N TRP A 84 -12.21 1.19 -18.67
CA TRP A 84 -13.31 0.22 -18.87
C TRP A 84 -13.26 -0.49 -20.24
N VAL A 85 -12.17 -1.22 -20.51
CA VAL A 85 -12.05 -2.15 -21.64
C VAL A 85 -11.68 -3.54 -21.09
N PRO A 86 -12.51 -4.59 -21.28
CA PRO A 86 -12.21 -5.94 -20.81
C PRO A 86 -10.84 -6.45 -21.30
N GLY A 87 -10.08 -7.13 -20.44
CA GLY A 87 -8.71 -7.60 -20.73
C GLY A 87 -7.66 -6.52 -20.48
N VAL A 88 -7.66 -5.44 -21.27
CA VAL A 88 -6.69 -4.32 -21.13
C VAL A 88 -6.86 -3.62 -19.77
N GLY A 89 -8.11 -3.41 -19.34
CA GLY A 89 -8.45 -2.82 -18.05
C GLY A 89 -7.96 -3.64 -16.85
N ASN A 90 -7.87 -4.96 -16.95
CA ASN A 90 -7.37 -5.80 -15.85
C ASN A 90 -5.86 -5.61 -15.65
N VAL A 91 -5.10 -5.50 -16.73
CA VAL A 91 -3.65 -5.24 -16.67
C VAL A 91 -3.37 -3.84 -16.14
N ILE A 92 -4.13 -2.84 -16.61
CA ILE A 92 -4.03 -1.46 -16.11
C ILE A 92 -4.36 -1.41 -14.61
N ASN A 93 -5.44 -2.05 -14.16
CA ASN A 93 -5.80 -2.09 -12.75
C ASN A 93 -4.76 -2.84 -11.90
N ALA A 94 -4.25 -3.98 -12.37
CA ALA A 94 -3.20 -4.72 -11.67
C ALA A 94 -1.92 -3.87 -11.52
N SER A 95 -1.46 -3.23 -12.60
CA SER A 95 -0.27 -2.37 -12.57
C SER A 95 -0.47 -1.13 -11.71
N THR A 96 -1.67 -0.55 -11.73
CA THR A 96 -2.03 0.60 -10.88
C THR A 96 -2.04 0.20 -9.41
N ALA A 97 -2.68 -0.91 -9.05
CA ALA A 97 -2.70 -1.42 -7.69
C ALA A 97 -1.29 -1.74 -7.17
N ALA A 98 -0.44 -2.35 -8.02
CA ALA A 98 0.97 -2.60 -7.68
C ALA A 98 1.74 -1.29 -7.42
N ALA A 99 1.63 -0.32 -8.33
CA ALA A 99 2.34 0.95 -8.25
C ALA A 99 1.92 1.77 -7.03
N ILE A 100 0.62 1.79 -6.71
CA ILE A 100 0.09 2.46 -5.53
C ILE A 100 0.64 1.80 -4.26
N THR A 101 0.62 0.47 -4.17
CA THR A 101 1.12 -0.23 -3.00
C THR A 101 2.63 -0.05 -2.81
N GLU A 102 3.42 -0.06 -3.89
CA GLU A 102 4.84 0.32 -3.85
C GLU A 102 5.02 1.74 -3.31
N ALA A 103 4.30 2.72 -3.87
CA ALA A 103 4.40 4.12 -3.45
C ALA A 103 4.05 4.31 -1.96
N VAL A 104 2.97 3.69 -1.49
CA VAL A 104 2.56 3.69 -0.07
C VAL A 104 3.64 3.05 0.80
N GLY A 105 4.22 1.93 0.38
CA GLY A 105 5.28 1.23 1.10
C GLY A 105 6.55 2.08 1.26
N TRP A 106 7.00 2.73 0.18
CA TRP A 106 8.18 3.61 0.23
C TRP A 106 7.92 4.90 1.02
N ALA A 107 6.70 5.43 0.96
CA ALA A 107 6.26 6.54 1.81
C ALA A 107 6.31 6.14 3.29
N ALA A 108 5.78 4.96 3.65
CA ALA A 108 5.84 4.43 5.01
C ALA A 108 7.29 4.26 5.49
N ASN A 109 8.16 3.68 4.66
CA ASN A 109 9.58 3.55 4.98
C ASN A 109 10.24 4.91 5.26
N THR A 110 9.94 5.91 4.43
CA THR A 110 10.47 7.28 4.60
C THR A 110 9.95 7.93 5.87
N TYR A 111 8.66 7.74 6.18
CA TYR A 111 8.03 8.23 7.40
C TYR A 111 8.73 7.67 8.64
N PHE A 112 8.84 6.33 8.77
CA PHE A 112 9.47 5.74 9.95
C PHE A 112 10.96 6.05 10.04
N SER A 113 11.68 6.13 8.90
CA SER A 113 13.10 6.53 8.90
C SER A 113 13.34 7.92 9.49
N LYS A 114 12.38 8.84 9.33
CA LYS A 114 12.47 10.23 9.82
C LYS A 114 11.92 10.40 11.23
N ASN A 115 10.97 9.56 11.64
CA ASN A 115 10.16 9.76 12.84
C ASN A 115 10.41 8.72 13.94
N THR A 116 11.52 7.98 13.94
CA THR A 116 11.84 6.96 14.96
C THR A 116 11.86 7.47 16.41
N THR A 117 11.78 8.79 16.66
CA THR A 117 11.72 9.42 17.99
C THR A 117 10.34 9.89 18.44
N ASP A 118 9.34 9.99 17.54
CA ASP A 118 8.08 10.73 17.81
C ASP A 118 6.79 9.99 17.42
N VAL A 119 6.83 8.68 17.16
CA VAL A 119 5.61 7.92 16.91
C VAL A 119 4.91 7.64 18.25
N PRO A 120 3.60 7.89 18.40
CA PRO A 120 2.86 7.53 19.60
C PRO A 120 2.99 6.02 19.85
N VAL A 121 3.86 5.66 20.77
CA VAL A 121 3.92 4.33 21.37
C VAL A 121 2.69 4.22 22.27
N ALA A 122 1.75 3.38 21.84
CA ALA A 122 0.68 2.91 22.71
C ALA A 122 1.25 1.97 23.78
#